data_AF-A0A7Y3ENG0-F1
#
_entry.id   AF-A0A7Y3ENG0-F1
#
_cell.length_a   1.000
_cell.length_b   1.000
_cell.length_c   1.000
_cell.angle_alpha   90.00
_cell.angle_beta   90.00
_cell.angle_gamma   90.00
#
_symmetry.space_group_name_H-M   'P 1'
#
loop_
_entity.id
_entity.type
_entity.pdbx_description
1 polymer ?
#
loop_
_entity_poly.entity_id
_entity_poly.type
_entity_poly.pdbx_seq_one_letter_code
_entity_poly.pdbx_strand_id
1 'polypeptide(L)'
;MDINNERQIFDVEFARKQFPYFELENSAKWAFFDNAGGTFPCRFVTEKMAYFFQYNKVQPYGDNALAQAAGDQMDKGRQVIKDLLGVPLDTITIGPSTTQNLNTLSNACSGFLQPEDEIIISEQDHEANIGGWERVSRQTGATLKLWEVDEQNGELTLADLEAILTRKTKILCVTHASN
;
A
#
# COMPACT_ATOMS: atom_id res chain seq x y z
N MET A 1 4.46 6.63 -39.23
CA MET A 1 5.08 5.73 -38.23
C MET A 1 3.96 4.81 -37.81
N ASP A 2 3.85 3.68 -38.51
CA ASP A 2 2.75 2.73 -38.33
C ASP A 2 2.91 2.05 -36.98
N ILE A 3 2.08 2.47 -36.02
CA ILE A 3 1.97 1.77 -34.74
C ILE A 3 1.12 0.54 -35.06
N ASN A 4 1.77 -0.53 -35.49
CA ASN A 4 1.16 -1.84 -35.60
C ASN A 4 0.56 -2.20 -34.23
N ASN A 5 -0.76 -2.06 -34.15
CA ASN A 5 -1.58 -2.36 -32.99
C ASN A 5 -1.79 -3.87 -32.89
N GLU A 6 -0.69 -4.64 -32.83
CA GLU A 6 -0.74 -5.97 -32.25
C GLU A 6 -0.99 -5.74 -30.76
N ARG A 7 -2.24 -5.87 -30.31
CA ARG A 7 -2.53 -5.99 -28.88
C ARG A 7 -1.64 -7.12 -28.39
N GLN A 8 -0.61 -6.79 -27.61
CA GLN A 8 0.10 -7.79 -26.81
C GLN A 8 -0.95 -8.44 -25.91
N ILE A 9 -1.37 -9.65 -26.29
CA ILE A 9 -2.25 -10.47 -25.48
C ILE A 9 -1.43 -10.91 -24.28
N PHE A 10 -1.92 -10.64 -23.07
CA PHE A 10 -1.30 -11.11 -21.84
C PHE A 10 -1.29 -12.65 -21.82
N ASP A 11 -0.10 -13.26 -21.77
CA ASP A 11 0.06 -14.71 -21.69
C ASP A 11 -0.18 -15.21 -20.26
N VAL A 12 -1.44 -15.60 -20.01
CA VAL A 12 -1.89 -16.14 -18.72
C VAL A 12 -1.18 -17.44 -18.36
N GLU A 13 -0.91 -18.30 -19.34
CA GLU A 13 -0.27 -19.60 -19.10
C GLU A 13 1.18 -19.43 -18.67
N PHE A 14 1.90 -18.49 -19.30
CA PHE A 14 3.22 -18.09 -18.84
C PHE A 14 3.18 -17.51 -17.42
N ALA A 15 2.23 -16.62 -17.12
CA ALA A 15 2.11 -15.99 -15.81
C ALA A 15 1.85 -17.04 -14.70
N ARG A 16 0.92 -17.99 -14.92
CA ARG A 16 0.61 -19.06 -13.96
C ARG A 16 1.82 -19.93 -13.65
N LYS A 17 2.68 -20.22 -14.64
CA LYS A 17 3.93 -20.98 -14.43
C LYS A 17 4.93 -20.29 -13.50
N GLN A 18 4.76 -19.00 -13.20
CA GLN A 18 5.63 -18.29 -12.25
C GLN A 18 5.20 -18.48 -10.79
N PHE A 19 4.06 -19.11 -10.49
CA PHE A 19 3.54 -19.29 -9.13
C PHE A 19 3.62 -20.76 -8.72
N PRO A 20 4.51 -21.12 -7.77
CA PRO A 20 4.68 -22.52 -7.33
C PRO A 20 3.41 -23.18 -6.80
N TYR A 21 2.41 -22.39 -6.35
CA TYR A 21 1.11 -22.90 -5.95
C TYR A 21 0.49 -23.83 -7.01
N PHE A 22 0.60 -23.48 -8.30
CA PHE A 22 0.00 -24.28 -9.38
C PHE A 22 0.74 -25.59 -9.68
N GLU A 23 1.91 -25.82 -9.09
CA GLU A 23 2.63 -27.10 -9.19
C GLU A 23 2.07 -28.14 -8.19
N LEU A 24 1.31 -27.70 -7.18
CA LEU A 24 0.71 -28.59 -6.20
C LEU A 24 -0.42 -29.40 -6.84
N GLU A 25 -0.46 -30.70 -6.57
CA GLU A 25 -1.50 -31.62 -7.08
C GLU A 25 -2.92 -31.13 -6.75
N ASN A 26 -3.10 -30.52 -5.58
CA ASN A 26 -4.40 -30.03 -5.12
C ASN A 26 -4.78 -28.64 -5.67
N SER A 27 -3.88 -27.94 -6.36
CA SER A 27 -4.16 -26.59 -6.88
C SER A 27 -5.22 -26.61 -7.99
N ALA A 28 -5.29 -27.69 -8.78
CA ALA A 28 -6.32 -27.86 -9.81
C ALA A 28 -7.72 -28.10 -9.25
N LYS A 29 -7.85 -28.36 -7.93
CA LYS A 29 -9.14 -28.64 -7.28
C LYS A 29 -9.85 -27.37 -6.80
N TRP A 30 -9.16 -26.24 -6.75
CA TRP A 30 -9.68 -24.99 -6.19
C TRP A 30 -9.37 -23.81 -7.11
N ALA A 31 -10.36 -22.96 -7.34
CA ALA A 31 -10.15 -21.65 -7.92
C ALA A 31 -10.02 -20.62 -6.78
N PHE A 32 -8.90 -19.92 -6.71
CA PHE A 32 -8.62 -18.94 -5.65
C PHE A 32 -9.07 -17.54 -6.08
N PHE A 33 -10.20 -17.09 -5.53
CA PHE A 33 -10.81 -15.78 -5.79
C PHE A 33 -10.73 -14.84 -4.55
N ASP A 34 -9.66 -14.96 -3.76
CA ASP A 34 -9.48 -14.20 -2.52
C ASP A 34 -8.15 -13.41 -2.50
N ASN A 35 -7.72 -12.93 -3.67
CA ASN A 35 -6.44 -12.21 -3.81
C ASN A 35 -6.43 -10.87 -3.06
N ALA A 36 -7.61 -10.29 -2.77
CA ALA A 36 -7.75 -9.08 -1.95
C ALA A 36 -7.37 -9.35 -0.48
N GLY A 37 -7.70 -10.53 0.06
CA GLY A 37 -7.25 -10.97 1.39
C GLY A 37 -5.77 -11.38 1.44
N GLY A 38 -5.20 -11.75 0.29
CA GLY A 38 -3.77 -12.01 0.11
C GLY A 38 -3.49 -12.86 -1.13
N THR A 39 -2.42 -12.54 -1.85
CA THR A 39 -2.02 -13.28 -3.08
C THR A 39 -0.87 -14.24 -2.81
N PHE A 40 -0.80 -15.32 -3.60
CA PHE A 40 0.41 -16.12 -3.67
C PHE A 40 1.57 -15.29 -4.25
N PRO A 41 2.77 -15.38 -3.68
CA PRO A 41 3.95 -14.78 -4.27
C PRO A 41 4.41 -15.58 -5.49
N CYS A 42 4.90 -14.89 -6.53
CA CYS A 42 5.60 -15.58 -7.61
C CYS A 42 6.96 -16.10 -7.11
N ARG A 43 7.52 -17.10 -7.80
CA ARG A 43 8.76 -17.77 -7.41
C ARG A 43 9.94 -16.81 -7.25
N PHE A 44 10.00 -15.76 -8.07
CA PHE A 44 11.10 -14.79 -8.00
C PHE A 44 11.11 -14.03 -6.67
N VAL A 45 9.94 -13.77 -6.08
CA VAL A 45 9.85 -13.11 -4.76
C VAL A 45 10.33 -14.05 -3.67
N THR A 46 9.87 -15.30 -3.65
CA THR A 46 10.24 -16.27 -2.61
C THR A 46 11.72 -16.66 -2.71
N GLU A 47 12.24 -16.87 -3.91
CA GLU A 47 13.66 -17.15 -4.16
C GLU A 47 14.56 -15.98 -3.74
N LYS A 48 14.17 -14.73 -4.06
CA LYS A 48 14.93 -13.54 -3.65
C LYS A 48 14.96 -13.38 -2.14
N MET A 49 13.82 -13.61 -1.48
CA MET A 49 13.72 -13.57 -0.03
C MET A 49 14.58 -14.67 0.61
N ALA A 50 14.46 -15.91 0.14
CA ALA A 50 15.25 -17.04 0.63
C ALA A 50 16.76 -16.78 0.47
N TYR A 51 17.20 -16.29 -0.69
CA TYR A 51 18.58 -15.92 -0.93
C TYR A 51 19.09 -14.85 0.06
N PHE A 52 18.33 -13.76 0.25
CA PHE A 52 18.72 -12.72 1.19
C PHE A 52 18.88 -13.26 2.61
N PHE A 53 17.93 -14.11 3.05
CA PHE A 53 17.99 -14.70 4.38
C PHE A 53 19.13 -15.69 4.57
N GLN A 54 19.48 -16.46 3.54
CA GLN A 54 20.56 -17.44 3.59
C GLN A 54 21.95 -16.81 3.50
N TYR A 55 22.12 -15.75 2.71
CA TYR A 55 23.44 -15.25 2.33
C TYR A 55 23.74 -13.81 2.73
N ASN A 56 22.72 -13.00 3.07
CA ASN A 56 22.89 -11.56 3.33
C ASN A 56 22.23 -11.07 4.63
N LYS A 57 21.67 -11.96 5.47
CA LYS A 57 21.00 -11.57 6.72
C LYS A 57 21.98 -11.19 7.82
N VAL A 58 22.55 -10.00 7.70
CA VAL A 58 23.37 -9.32 8.71
C VAL A 58 22.81 -7.91 8.96
N GLN A 59 23.41 -7.16 9.88
CA GLN A 59 23.14 -5.73 10.00
C GLN A 59 23.62 -5.04 8.71
N PRO A 60 22.72 -4.47 7.89
CA PRO A 60 23.10 -3.82 6.64
C PRO A 60 23.86 -2.51 6.88
N TYR A 61 24.62 -2.07 5.88
CA TYR A 61 25.33 -0.77 5.86
C TYR A 61 26.51 -0.64 6.86
N GLY A 62 27.07 -1.76 7.33
CA GLY A 62 28.32 -1.78 8.08
C GLY A 62 29.56 -1.75 7.18
N ASP A 63 30.75 -1.59 7.78
CA ASP A 63 32.01 -1.36 7.05
C ASP A 63 32.61 -2.59 6.35
N ASN A 64 32.13 -3.80 6.67
CA ASN A 64 32.64 -5.03 6.06
C ASN A 64 31.86 -5.42 4.80
N ALA A 65 32.48 -6.24 3.95
CA ALA A 65 31.92 -6.64 2.67
C ALA A 65 30.53 -7.34 2.77
N LEU A 66 30.27 -8.10 3.84
CA LEU A 66 28.98 -8.77 4.04
C LEU A 66 27.86 -7.76 4.33
N ALA A 67 28.15 -6.78 5.19
CA ALA A 67 27.21 -5.74 5.58
C ALA A 67 26.93 -4.75 4.45
N GLN A 68 27.96 -4.42 3.65
CA GLN A 68 27.80 -3.64 2.40
C GLN A 68 26.91 -4.37 1.41
N ALA A 69 27.17 -5.66 1.14
CA ALA A 69 26.35 -6.45 0.23
C ALA A 69 24.88 -6.55 0.68
N ALA A 70 24.61 -6.63 1.98
CA ALA A 70 23.26 -6.58 2.51
C ALA A 70 22.59 -5.21 2.27
N GLY A 71 23.32 -4.11 2.47
CA GLY A 71 22.86 -2.76 2.17
C GLY A 71 22.52 -2.56 0.70
N ASP A 72 23.40 -2.99 -0.20
CA ASP A 72 23.17 -2.91 -1.65
C ASP A 72 21.90 -3.64 -2.10
N GLN A 73 21.55 -4.76 -1.46
CA GLN A 73 20.30 -5.47 -1.77
C GLN A 73 19.06 -4.71 -1.27
N MET A 74 19.14 -4.05 -0.11
CA MET A 74 18.06 -3.20 0.38
C MET A 74 17.87 -1.96 -0.52
N ASP A 75 18.95 -1.31 -0.93
CA ASP A 75 18.90 -0.14 -1.80
C ASP A 75 18.34 -0.47 -3.18
N LYS A 76 18.66 -1.65 -3.73
CA LYS A 76 18.00 -2.17 -4.95
C LYS A 76 16.49 -2.28 -4.77
N GLY A 77 16.02 -2.77 -3.62
CA GLY A 77 14.59 -2.84 -3.32
C GLY A 77 13.93 -1.45 -3.28
N ARG A 78 14.59 -0.47 -2.64
CA ARG A 78 14.10 0.92 -2.59
C ARG A 78 14.07 1.55 -3.98
N GLN A 79 15.06 1.28 -4.82
CA GLN A 79 15.11 1.75 -6.20
C GLN A 79 13.96 1.19 -7.06
N VAL A 80 13.61 -0.10 -6.90
CA VAL A 80 12.44 -0.68 -7.58
C VAL A 80 11.13 -0.01 -7.14
N ILE A 81 10.94 0.26 -5.84
CA ILE A 81 9.76 0.97 -5.33
C ILE A 81 9.69 2.39 -5.91
N LYS A 82 10.84 3.08 -5.95
CA LYS A 82 10.97 4.41 -6.54
C LYS A 82 10.50 4.43 -7.99
N ASP A 83 11.00 3.50 -8.80
CA ASP A 83 10.70 3.45 -10.23
C ASP A 83 9.25 3.03 -10.48
N LEU A 84 8.69 2.15 -9.64
CA LEU A 84 7.28 1.74 -9.71
C LEU A 84 6.32 2.88 -9.37
N LEU A 85 6.62 3.67 -8.35
CA LEU A 85 5.76 4.76 -7.87
C LEU A 85 6.03 6.10 -8.57
N GLY A 86 7.17 6.25 -9.24
CA GLY A 86 7.57 7.50 -9.91
C GLY A 86 7.91 8.64 -8.94
N VAL A 87 8.46 8.33 -7.75
CA VAL A 87 8.74 9.31 -6.68
C VAL A 87 10.25 9.44 -6.40
N PRO A 88 10.71 10.46 -5.66
CA PRO A 88 12.09 10.51 -5.16
C PRO A 88 12.39 9.39 -4.12
N LEU A 89 13.66 9.01 -3.99
CA LEU A 89 14.06 7.90 -3.09
C LEU A 89 13.97 8.28 -1.61
N ASP A 90 14.28 9.54 -1.31
CA ASP A 90 14.28 10.14 0.03
C ASP A 90 12.87 10.38 0.59
N THR A 91 11.83 10.33 -0.26
CA THR A 91 10.43 10.41 0.17
C THR A 91 9.84 9.05 0.55
N ILE A 92 10.56 7.94 0.34
CA ILE A 92 10.08 6.59 0.62
C ILE A 92 10.41 6.19 2.06
N THR A 93 9.36 5.91 2.83
CA THR A 93 9.44 5.21 4.14
C THR A 93 8.87 3.81 3.99
N ILE A 94 9.61 2.80 4.45
CA ILE A 94 9.16 1.40 4.46
C ILE A 94 8.85 1.01 5.90
N GLY A 95 7.67 0.44 6.11
CA GLY A 95 7.28 -0.15 7.38
C GLY A 95 6.59 -1.50 7.17
N PRO A 96 6.16 -2.14 8.26
CA PRO A 96 5.80 -3.57 8.23
C PRO A 96 4.44 -3.84 7.59
N SER A 97 3.55 -2.84 7.50
CA SER A 97 2.23 -2.97 6.86
C SER A 97 1.61 -1.60 6.57
N THR A 98 0.60 -1.55 5.69
CA THR A 98 -0.22 -0.36 5.46
C THR A 98 -0.83 0.16 6.77
N THR A 99 -1.41 -0.73 7.58
CA THR A 99 -1.98 -0.38 8.90
C THR A 99 -0.97 0.30 9.81
N GLN A 100 0.25 -0.24 9.94
CA GLN A 100 1.25 0.36 10.82
C GLN A 100 1.74 1.69 10.27
N ASN A 101 1.92 1.80 8.95
CA ASN A 101 2.34 3.06 8.31
C ASN A 101 1.31 4.16 8.49
N LEU A 102 0.02 3.86 8.30
CA LEU A 102 -1.06 4.83 8.49
C LEU A 102 -1.22 5.22 9.97
N ASN A 103 -1.07 4.28 10.91
CA ASN A 103 -1.03 4.62 12.33
C ASN A 103 0.18 5.51 12.67
N THR A 104 1.37 5.23 12.13
CA THR A 104 2.54 6.09 12.34
C THR A 104 2.33 7.47 11.73
N LEU A 105 1.73 7.56 10.54
CA LEU A 105 1.40 8.81 9.88
C LEU A 105 0.39 9.63 10.69
N SER A 106 -0.73 9.03 11.10
CA SER A 106 -1.76 9.76 11.87
C SER A 106 -1.20 10.27 13.20
N ASN A 107 -0.41 9.45 13.90
CA ASN A 107 0.27 9.86 15.13
C ASN A 107 1.24 11.03 14.89
N ALA A 108 2.01 11.01 13.80
CA ALA A 108 2.89 12.12 13.44
C ALA A 108 2.10 13.42 13.15
N CYS A 109 0.91 13.30 12.57
CA CYS A 109 0.04 14.44 12.30
C CYS A 109 -0.60 15.05 13.56
N SER A 110 -0.71 14.31 14.66
CA SER A 110 -1.32 14.80 15.90
C SER A 110 -0.69 16.09 16.43
N GLY A 111 0.60 16.32 16.19
CA GLY A 111 1.33 17.50 16.68
C GLY A 111 0.92 18.82 16.03
N PHE A 112 0.22 18.81 14.89
CA PHE A 112 -0.23 20.04 14.21
C PHE A 112 -1.76 20.19 14.15
N LEU A 113 -2.51 19.20 14.65
CA LEU A 113 -3.97 19.24 14.69
C LEU A 113 -4.46 19.94 15.96
N GLN A 114 -5.47 20.80 15.81
CA GLN A 114 -6.10 21.56 16.88
C GLN A 114 -7.59 21.18 17.01
N PRO A 115 -8.26 21.50 18.14
CA PRO A 115 -9.67 21.15 18.35
C PRO A 115 -10.65 21.68 17.28
N GLU A 116 -10.32 22.80 16.64
CA GLU A 116 -11.12 23.41 15.58
C GLU A 116 -10.92 22.78 14.20
N ASP A 117 -9.92 21.92 14.03
CA ASP A 117 -9.58 21.31 12.75
C ASP A 117 -10.49 20.14 12.41
N GLU A 118 -10.58 19.83 11.12
CA GLU A 118 -11.37 18.75 10.58
C GLU A 118 -10.49 17.74 9.82
N ILE A 119 -10.76 16.46 10.05
CA ILE A 119 -10.20 15.33 9.32
C ILE A 119 -11.36 14.68 8.56
N ILE A 120 -11.19 14.44 7.27
CA ILE A 120 -12.17 13.72 6.44
C ILE A 120 -11.57 12.36 6.07
N ILE A 121 -12.36 11.31 6.28
CA ILE A 121 -12.15 9.95 5.77
C ILE A 121 -13.32 9.57 4.86
N SER A 122 -13.18 8.56 4.01
CA SER A 122 -14.29 8.04 3.21
C SER A 122 -14.88 6.76 3.81
N GLU A 123 -16.16 6.52 3.53
CA GLU A 123 -16.84 5.29 3.94
C GLU A 123 -16.33 4.04 3.19
N GLN A 124 -15.62 4.22 2.07
CA GLN A 124 -14.95 3.14 1.36
C GLN A 124 -13.57 2.78 1.95
N ASP A 125 -13.10 3.50 2.97
CA ASP A 125 -11.79 3.22 3.55
C ASP A 125 -11.78 1.90 4.33
N HIS A 126 -10.73 1.10 4.13
CA HIS A 126 -10.43 0.01 5.03
C HIS A 126 -10.12 0.56 6.43
N GLU A 127 -10.49 -0.17 7.48
CA GLU A 127 -10.15 0.15 8.89
C GLU A 127 -8.68 0.56 9.14
N ALA A 128 -7.73 0.06 8.34
CA ALA A 128 -6.32 0.44 8.41
C ALA A 128 -6.12 1.96 8.20
N ASN A 129 -7.00 2.60 7.43
CA ASN A 129 -7.04 4.02 7.14
C ASN A 129 -8.10 4.79 7.96
N ILE A 130 -8.78 4.15 8.93
CA ILE A 130 -9.80 4.81 9.77
C ILE A 130 -9.30 4.95 11.21
N GLY A 131 -8.95 3.83 11.85
CA GLY A 131 -8.71 3.80 13.31
C GLY A 131 -7.56 4.69 13.78
N GLY A 132 -6.58 4.99 12.92
CA GLY A 132 -5.51 5.94 13.21
C GLY A 132 -6.00 7.38 13.34
N TRP A 133 -6.88 7.82 12.44
CA TRP A 133 -7.45 9.17 12.44
C TRP A 133 -8.50 9.33 13.52
N GLU A 134 -9.32 8.32 13.78
CA GLU A 134 -10.28 8.32 14.88
C GLU A 134 -9.58 8.47 16.24
N ARG A 135 -8.46 7.78 16.45
CA ARG A 135 -7.69 7.92 17.69
C ARG A 135 -7.14 9.34 17.85
N VAL A 136 -6.60 9.90 16.77
CA VAL A 136 -5.97 11.23 16.79
C VAL A 136 -7.01 12.34 16.93
N SER A 137 -8.19 12.20 16.32
CA SER A 137 -9.28 13.17 16.49
C SER A 137 -9.73 13.26 17.96
N ARG A 138 -9.89 12.10 18.62
CA ARG A 138 -10.20 12.03 20.06
C ARG A 138 -9.09 12.62 20.93
N GLN A 139 -7.82 12.44 20.56
CA GLN A 139 -6.68 12.97 21.32
C GLN A 139 -6.53 14.49 21.20
N THR A 140 -6.77 15.03 20.01
CA THR A 140 -6.54 16.45 19.69
C THR A 140 -7.79 17.31 19.86
N GLY A 141 -8.97 16.67 19.91
CA GLY A 141 -10.26 17.35 19.88
C GLY A 141 -10.75 17.71 18.48
N ALA A 142 -9.96 17.41 17.43
CA ALA A 142 -10.35 17.66 16.04
C ALA A 142 -11.63 16.88 15.67
N THR A 143 -12.39 17.40 14.72
CA THR A 143 -13.62 16.75 14.25
C THR A 143 -13.29 15.76 13.15
N LEU A 144 -13.70 14.49 13.31
CA LEU A 144 -13.68 13.50 12.24
C LEU A 144 -14.99 13.57 11.45
N LYS A 145 -14.91 13.73 10.14
CA LYS A 145 -16.02 13.70 9.20
C LYS A 145 -15.90 12.49 8.28
N LEU A 146 -17.04 11.95 7.88
CA LEU A 146 -17.14 10.84 6.94
C LEU A 146 -17.67 11.36 5.60
N TRP A 147 -17.00 11.02 4.52
CA TRP A 147 -17.49 11.14 3.16
C TRP A 147 -18.24 9.85 2.82
N GLU A 148 -19.57 9.93 2.91
CA GLU A 148 -20.49 8.80 2.75
C GLU A 148 -20.64 8.42 1.27
N VAL A 149 -20.88 7.12 1.02
CA VAL A 149 -21.18 6.64 -0.34
C VAL A 149 -22.65 6.84 -0.68
N ASP A 150 -22.96 6.94 -1.97
CA ASP A 150 -24.34 6.77 -2.43
C ASP A 150 -24.78 5.31 -2.17
N GLU A 151 -25.84 5.13 -1.39
CA GLU A 151 -26.32 3.81 -0.97
C GLU A 151 -26.80 2.92 -2.13
N GLN A 152 -27.13 3.50 -3.30
CA GLN A 152 -27.66 2.77 -4.44
C GLN A 152 -26.57 2.21 -5.34
N ASN A 153 -25.49 2.96 -5.55
CA ASN A 153 -24.41 2.56 -6.47
C ASN A 153 -23.04 2.36 -5.79
N GLY A 154 -22.91 2.75 -4.51
CA GLY A 154 -21.68 2.65 -3.73
C GLY A 154 -20.59 3.64 -4.13
N GLU A 155 -20.90 4.64 -4.95
CA GLU A 155 -19.93 5.64 -5.43
C GLU A 155 -19.76 6.79 -4.45
N LEU A 156 -18.55 7.36 -4.43
CA LEU A 156 -18.26 8.62 -3.76
C LEU A 156 -18.33 9.76 -4.78
N THR A 157 -19.17 10.76 -4.54
CA THR A 157 -19.28 11.90 -5.48
C THR A 157 -18.50 13.12 -4.99
N LEU A 158 -17.87 13.85 -5.93
CA LEU A 158 -17.16 15.09 -5.60
C LEU A 158 -18.09 16.16 -5.03
N ALA A 159 -19.38 16.16 -5.39
CA ALA A 159 -20.35 17.09 -4.85
C ALA A 159 -20.57 16.88 -3.34
N ASP A 160 -20.62 15.62 -2.89
CA ASP A 160 -20.76 15.30 -1.47
C ASP A 160 -19.50 15.68 -0.68
N LEU A 161 -18.31 15.47 -1.27
CA LEU A 161 -17.05 15.93 -0.69
C LEU A 161 -17.02 17.47 -0.56
N GLU A 162 -17.39 18.20 -1.63
CA GLU A 162 -17.44 19.66 -1.63
C GLU A 162 -18.39 20.20 -0.54
N ALA A 163 -19.50 19.52 -0.27
CA ALA A 163 -20.45 19.91 0.77
C ALA A 163 -19.90 19.80 2.20
N ILE A 164 -18.95 18.88 2.45
CA ILE A 164 -18.36 18.67 3.78
C ILE A 164 -16.99 19.36 3.96
N LEU A 165 -16.33 19.73 2.87
CA LEU A 165 -15.06 20.45 2.86
C LEU A 165 -15.23 21.87 3.41
N THR A 166 -14.35 22.27 4.33
CA THR A 166 -14.35 23.62 4.88
C THR A 166 -12.93 24.17 5.02
N ARG A 167 -12.80 25.45 5.38
CA ARG A 167 -11.50 26.05 5.71
C ARG A 167 -10.81 25.43 6.93
N LYS A 168 -11.53 24.64 7.72
CA LYS A 168 -11.01 23.92 8.88
C LYS A 168 -10.47 22.54 8.51
N THR A 169 -10.76 22.03 7.31
CA THR A 169 -10.23 20.74 6.86
C THR A 169 -8.71 20.80 6.72
N LYS A 170 -8.01 19.97 7.51
CA LYS A 170 -6.54 19.85 7.47
C LYS A 170 -6.08 18.58 6.79
N ILE A 171 -6.88 17.52 6.87
CA ILE A 171 -6.54 16.21 6.35
C ILE A 171 -7.77 15.66 5.62
N LEU A 172 -7.59 15.27 4.37
CA LEU A 172 -8.48 14.40 3.63
C LEU A 172 -7.68 13.12 3.36
N CYS A 173 -8.17 12.00 3.88
CA CYS A 173 -7.58 10.68 3.64
C CYS A 173 -8.62 9.82 2.93
N VAL A 174 -8.23 9.17 1.85
CA VAL A 174 -9.13 8.39 1.01
C VAL A 174 -8.36 7.25 0.35
N THR A 175 -9.00 6.10 0.21
CA THR A 175 -8.44 4.97 -0.53
C THR A 175 -8.33 5.27 -2.02
N HIS A 176 -7.36 4.66 -2.69
CA HIS A 176 -7.28 4.72 -4.15
C HIS A 176 -8.34 3.81 -4.81
N ALA A 177 -8.67 2.69 -4.16
CA ALA A 177 -9.72 1.78 -4.59
C ALA A 177 -10.28 1.05 -3.36
N SER A 178 -11.60 0.82 -3.35
CA SER A 178 -12.24 -0.03 -2.33
C SER A 178 -11.74 -1.48 -2.48
N ASN A 179 -11.50 -2.16 -1.35
CA ASN A 179 -10.89 -3.49 -1.29
C ASN A 179 -11.89 -4.63 -1.29
#